data_AF-A0A3B1IQ25-F1
#
_entry.id   AF-A0A3B1IQ25-F1
#
_cell.length_a   1.000
_cell.length_b   1.000
_cell.length_c   1.000
_cell.angle_alpha   90.00
_cell.angle_beta   90.00
_cell.angle_gamma   90.00
#
_symmetry.space_group_name_H-M   'P 1'
#
loop_
_entity.id
_entity.type
_entity.pdbx_description
1 polymer ?
#
loop_
_entity_poly.entity_id
_entity_poly.type
_entity_poly.pdbx_seq_one_letter_code
_entity_poly.pdbx_strand_id
1 'polypeptide(L)'
;DYAEKEKAIAKALEDLKANFYCELCDKQYHKHQEFDNHINSYDHAHKQRLKELKQREFARNVSSKSWKDERKQERALKRLHQLALLKQQ
;
A
#
# COMPACT_ATOMS: atom_id res chain seq x y z
N ASP A 1 0.13 23.06 31.36
CA ASP A 1 0.84 21.76 31.38
C ASP A 1 -0.05 20.54 31.67
N TYR A 2 -1.09 20.61 32.51
CA TYR A 2 -1.98 19.46 32.76
C TYR A 2 -2.82 19.06 31.53
N ALA A 3 -3.37 20.04 30.80
CA ALA A 3 -4.18 19.79 29.59
C ALA A 3 -3.38 19.12 28.45
N GLU A 4 -2.08 19.40 28.33
CA GLU A 4 -1.20 18.73 27.35
C GLU A 4 -0.91 17.29 27.76
N LYS A 5 -0.73 17.02 29.07
CA LYS A 5 -0.56 15.67 29.60
C LYS A 5 -1.81 14.81 29.40
N GLU A 6 -3.00 15.35 29.64
CA GLU A 6 -4.27 14.64 29.38
C GLU A 6 -4.45 14.31 27.90
N LYS A 7 -4.09 15.25 27.01
CA LYS A 7 -4.16 15.04 25.55
C LYS A 7 -3.15 13.99 25.09
N ALA A 8 -1.96 13.95 25.69
CA ALA A 8 -0.95 12.92 25.43
C ALA A 8 -1.40 11.53 25.90
N ILE A 9 -2.04 11.45 27.07
CA ILE A 9 -2.60 10.19 27.60
C ILE A 9 -3.75 9.70 26.73
N ALA A 10 -4.67 10.58 26.32
CA ALA A 10 -5.75 10.24 25.41
C ALA A 10 -5.22 9.72 24.06
N LYS A 11 -4.20 10.38 23.50
CA LYS A 11 -3.55 9.94 22.26
C LYS A 11 -2.87 8.57 22.43
N ALA A 12 -2.19 8.33 23.55
CA ALA A 12 -1.58 7.05 23.83
C ALA A 12 -2.61 5.92 23.98
N LEU A 13 -3.78 6.21 24.59
CA LEU A 13 -4.88 5.27 24.71
C LEU A 13 -5.55 4.98 23.35
N GLU A 14 -5.67 5.99 22.47
CA GLU A 14 -6.13 5.78 21.09
C GLU A 14 -5.16 4.91 20.29
N ASP A 15 -3.85 5.13 20.43
CA ASP A 15 -2.81 4.32 19.78
C ASP A 15 -2.83 2.86 20.26
N LEU A 16 -2.99 2.65 21.57
CA LEU A 16 -3.20 1.33 22.16
C LEU A 16 -4.49 0.66 21.66
N LYS A 17 -5.55 1.43 21.41
CA LYS A 17 -6.80 0.91 20.85
C LYS A 17 -6.66 0.59 19.35
N ALA A 18 -5.89 1.38 18.60
CA ALA A 18 -5.58 1.11 17.20
C ALA A 18 -4.78 -0.20 17.02
N ASN A 19 -4.00 -0.61 18.02
CA ASN A 19 -3.30 -1.90 17.99
C ASN A 19 -4.24 -3.12 17.95
N PHE A 20 -5.53 -2.97 18.28
CA PHE A 20 -6.53 -4.03 18.18
C PHE A 20 -7.45 -3.86 16.96
N TYR A 21 -7.04 -3.07 15.97
CA TYR A 21 -7.78 -2.89 14.73
C TYR A 21 -7.21 -3.78 13.62
N CYS A 22 -8.09 -4.48 12.92
CA CYS A 22 -7.73 -5.21 11.71
C CYS A 22 -8.19 -4.44 10.47
N GLU A 23 -7.24 -3.81 9.77
CA GLU A 23 -7.50 -3.08 8.52
C GLU A 23 -7.94 -3.99 7.37
N LEU A 24 -7.62 -5.29 7.43
CA LEU A 24 -8.03 -6.24 6.38
C LEU A 24 -9.51 -6.59 6.50
N CYS A 25 -10.04 -6.63 7.72
CA CYS A 25 -11.40 -7.07 8.00
C CYS A 25 -12.32 -5.92 8.45
N ASP A 26 -11.79 -4.71 8.58
CA ASP A 26 -12.44 -3.51 9.10
C ASP A 26 -13.13 -3.78 10.46
N LYS A 27 -12.42 -4.49 11.35
CA LYS A 27 -12.92 -4.90 12.66
C LYS A 27 -12.04 -4.32 13.77
N GLN A 28 -12.67 -3.59 14.67
CA GLN A 28 -12.06 -3.11 15.91
C GLN A 28 -12.33 -4.10 17.04
N TYR A 29 -11.27 -4.58 17.66
CA TYR A 29 -11.35 -5.43 18.85
C TYR A 29 -11.02 -4.60 20.09
N HIS A 30 -11.58 -5.01 21.24
CA HIS A 30 -11.36 -4.34 22.53
C HIS A 30 -10.43 -5.13 23.45
N LYS A 31 -10.24 -6.43 23.18
CA LYS A 31 -9.38 -7.33 23.95
C LYS A 31 -8.30 -7.91 23.05
N HIS A 32 -7.09 -8.00 23.59
CA HIS A 32 -5.96 -8.64 22.91
C HIS A 32 -6.27 -10.08 22.51
N GLN A 33 -6.90 -10.87 23.39
CA GLN A 33 -7.22 -12.27 23.09
C GLN A 33 -8.19 -12.42 21.92
N GLU A 34 -9.18 -11.54 21.77
CA GLU A 34 -10.12 -11.60 20.65
C GLU A 34 -9.44 -11.19 19.33
N PHE A 35 -8.55 -10.21 19.39
CA PHE A 35 -7.73 -9.81 18.26
C PHE A 35 -6.78 -10.94 17.84
N ASP A 36 -6.08 -11.57 18.79
CA ASP A 36 -5.17 -12.67 18.50
C ASP A 36 -5.91 -13.88 17.91
N ASN A 37 -7.07 -14.24 18.46
CA ASN A 37 -7.94 -15.25 17.87
C ASN A 37 -8.40 -14.86 16.45
N HIS A 38 -8.66 -13.58 16.19
CA HIS A 38 -9.00 -13.10 14.85
C HIS A 38 -7.84 -13.24 13.86
N ILE A 39 -6.63 -12.81 14.23
CA ILE A 39 -5.44 -12.93 13.36
C ILE A 39 -5.14 -14.39 13.06
N ASN A 40 -5.32 -15.28 14.04
CA ASN A 40 -5.17 -16.73 13.89
C ASN A 40 -6.38 -17.41 13.22
N SER A 41 -7.48 -16.69 12.96
CA SER A 41 -8.66 -17.26 12.31
C SER A 41 -8.39 -17.54 10.83
N TYR A 42 -8.98 -18.64 10.34
CA TYR A 42 -8.86 -19.05 8.93
C TYR A 42 -9.30 -17.96 7.94
N ASP A 43 -10.39 -17.26 8.22
CA ASP A 43 -10.91 -16.17 7.37
C ASP A 43 -9.90 -15.03 7.20
N HIS A 44 -9.26 -14.62 8.30
CA HIS A 44 -8.25 -13.57 8.29
C HIS A 44 -7.03 -13.99 7.46
N ALA A 45 -6.50 -15.18 7.72
CA ALA A 45 -5.36 -15.73 6.99
C ALA A 45 -5.64 -15.87 5.49
N HIS A 46 -6.86 -16.29 5.13
CA HIS A 46 -7.27 -16.41 3.74
C HIS A 46 -7.36 -15.04 3.04
N LYS A 47 -7.96 -14.04 3.71
CA LYS A 47 -8.08 -12.68 3.18
C LYS A 47 -6.72 -12.00 3.03
N GLN A 48 -5.82 -12.20 3.99
CA GLN A 48 -4.43 -11.72 3.93
C GLN A 48 -3.70 -12.31 2.72
N ARG A 49 -3.73 -13.64 2.57
CA ARG A 49 -3.08 -14.32 1.44
C ARG A 49 -3.63 -13.85 0.09
N LEU A 50 -4.94 -13.63 -0.02
CA LEU A 50 -5.55 -13.13 -1.24
C LEU A 50 -5.06 -11.72 -1.61
N LYS A 51 -4.94 -10.82 -0.62
CA LYS A 51 -4.40 -9.47 -0.83
C LYS A 51 -2.95 -9.51 -1.28
N GLU A 52 -2.12 -10.35 -0.64
CA GLU A 52 -0.71 -10.53 -1.02
C GLU A 52 -0.56 -11.09 -2.44
N LEU A 53 -1.35 -12.10 -2.79
CA LEU A 53 -1.36 -12.66 -4.14
C LEU A 53 -1.71 -11.59 -5.17
N LYS A 54 -2.79 -10.83 -4.95
CA LYS A 54 -3.21 -9.75 -5.85
C LYS A 54 -2.15 -8.66 -5.98
N GLN A 55 -1.50 -8.27 -4.87
CA GLN A 55 -0.43 -7.27 -4.89
C GLN A 55 0.79 -7.77 -5.66
N ARG A 56 1.17 -9.04 -5.48
CA ARG A 56 2.28 -9.66 -6.21
C ARG A 56 1.99 -9.75 -7.70
N GLU A 57 0.77 -10.10 -8.08
CA GLU A 57 0.35 -10.13 -9.48
C GLU A 57 0.31 -8.72 -10.09
N PHE A 58 -0.17 -7.73 -9.34
CA PHE A 58 -0.14 -6.34 -9.76
C PHE A 58 1.30 -5.86 -9.99
N ALA A 59 2.21 -6.09 -9.04
CA ALA A 59 3.62 -5.73 -9.19
C ALA A 59 4.26 -6.38 -10.43
N ARG A 60 3.94 -7.65 -10.69
CA ARG A 60 4.40 -8.37 -11.90
C ARG A 60 3.85 -7.74 -13.19
N ASN A 61 2.57 -7.38 -13.21
CA ASN A 61 1.90 -6.78 -14.38
C ASN A 61 2.42 -5.36 -14.64
N VAL A 62 2.58 -4.55 -13.59
CA VAL A 62 3.16 -3.20 -13.67
C VAL A 62 4.58 -3.24 -14.19
N SER A 63 5.44 -4.11 -13.64
CA SER A 63 6.83 -4.25 -14.13
C SER A 63 6.87 -4.65 -15.62
N SER A 64 6.01 -5.59 -16.01
CA SER A 64 5.94 -6.07 -17.40
C SER A 64 5.40 -5.02 -18.39
N LYS A 65 4.48 -4.15 -17.95
CA LYS A 65 3.95 -3.04 -18.76
C LYS A 65 4.91 -1.86 -18.81
N SER A 66 5.53 -1.52 -17.67
CA SER A 66 6.44 -0.37 -17.55
C SER A 66 7.60 -0.45 -18.54
N TRP A 67 8.23 -1.63 -18.68
CA TRP A 67 9.36 -1.79 -19.59
C TRP A 67 8.97 -1.69 -21.07
N LYS A 68 7.75 -2.12 -21.42
CA LYS A 68 7.22 -1.99 -22.79
C LYS A 68 6.87 -0.55 -23.13
N ASP A 69 6.27 0.18 -22.19
CA ASP A 69 5.88 1.59 -22.38
C ASP A 69 7.11 2.49 -22.46
N GLU A 70 8.08 2.30 -21.58
CA GLU A 70 9.36 3.04 -21.57
C GLU A 70 10.11 2.88 -22.90
N ARG A 71 10.18 1.66 -23.44
CA ARG A 71 10.81 1.41 -24.74
C ARG A 71 10.08 2.11 -25.90
N LYS A 72 8.76 2.28 -25.81
CA LYS A 72 7.98 3.00 -26.82
C LYS A 72 8.20 4.50 -26.70
N GLN A 73 8.24 5.03 -25.48
CA GLN A 73 8.55 6.44 -25.22
C GLN A 73 9.95 6.81 -25.69
N GLU A 74 10.96 5.99 -25.41
CA GLU A 74 12.33 6.25 -25.86
C GLU A 74 12.42 6.34 -27.39
N ARG A 75 11.74 5.43 -28.11
CA ARG A 75 11.68 5.48 -29.58
C ARG A 75 10.99 6.73 -30.09
N ALA A 76 9.90 7.17 -29.44
CA ALA A 76 9.21 8.39 -29.81
C ALA A 76 10.09 9.63 -29.58
N LEU A 77 10.77 9.70 -28.43
CA LEU A 77 11.71 10.78 -28.11
C LEU A 77 12.88 10.82 -29.09
N LYS A 78 13.46 9.68 -29.45
CA LYS A 78 14.52 9.60 -30.48
C LYS A 78 14.05 10.13 -31.83
N ARG A 79 12.83 9.76 -32.26
CA ARG A 79 12.25 10.28 -33.52
C ARG A 79 12.03 11.79 -33.47
N LEU A 80 11.48 12.30 -32.37
CA LEU A 80 11.29 13.73 -32.15
C LEU A 80 12.62 14.48 -32.21
N HIS A 81 13.65 13.96 -31.54
CA HIS A 81 14.99 14.55 -31.56
C HIS A 81 15.59 14.58 -32.98
N GLN A 82 15.48 13.49 -33.73
CA GLN A 82 15.97 13.42 -35.11
C GLN A 82 15.25 14.42 -36.03
N LEU A 83 13.92 14.57 -35.88
CA LEU A 83 13.15 15.58 -36.63
C LEU A 83 13.55 17.01 -36.26
N ALA A 84 13.84 17.28 -34.98
CA ALA A 84 14.29 18.60 -34.53
C ALA A 84 15.65 18.97 -35.14
N LEU A 85 16.59 18.02 -35.22
CA LEU A 85 17.89 18.22 -35.87
C LEU A 85 17.74 18.54 -37.37
N LEU A 86 16.88 17.79 -38.08
CA LEU A 86 16.61 18.03 -39.51
C LEU A 86 15.96 19.39 -39.78
N LYS A 87 15.20 19.94 -38.82
CA LYS A 87 14.55 21.25 -38.97
C LYS A 87 15.49 22.43 -38.69
N GLN A 88 16.63 22.19 -38.03
CA GLN A 88 17.65 23.22 -37.77
C GLN A 88 18.68 23.36 -38.91
N GLN A 89 18.62 22.49 -39.91
CA GLN A 89 19.48 22.49 -41.09
C GLN A 89 18.77 23.13 -42.27
#